data_AF-A0A7W5NLN6-F1
#
_entry.id   AF-A0A7W5NLN6-F1
#
_cell.length_a   1.000
_cell.length_b   1.000
_cell.length_c   1.000
_cell.angle_alpha   90.00
_cell.angle_beta   90.00
_cell.angle_gamma   90.00
#
_symmetry.space_group_name_H-M   'P 1'
#
loop_
_entity.id
_entity.type
_entity.pdbx_description
1 polymer ?
#
loop_
_entity_poly.entity_id
_entity_poly.type
_entity_poly.pdbx_seq_one_letter_code
_entity_poly.pdbx_strand_id
1 'polypeptide(L)'
;MAAAKAFFSKAIRHQGRSPETITLDGYAASHRAVREMKADGLLPENTKVPSSRYLNNLIKQGHRQIKSKKNVMLGFKRIRSAAATISGIKLTHRIRKG
;
A
#
# COMPACT_ATOMS: atom_id res chain seq x y z
N MET A 1 -3.18 4.36 -14.86
CA MET A 1 -4.20 3.92 -13.88
C MET A 1 -4.13 2.44 -13.52
N ALA A 2 -3.76 1.56 -14.46
CA ALA A 2 -3.57 0.12 -14.25
C ALA A 2 -2.73 -0.23 -12.99
N ALA A 3 -1.68 0.53 -12.70
CA ALA A 3 -0.81 0.28 -11.56
C ALA A 3 -1.53 0.36 -10.19
N ALA A 4 -2.44 1.33 -9.99
CA ALA A 4 -3.15 1.50 -8.73
C ALA A 4 -4.17 0.36 -8.52
N LYS A 5 -4.94 0.00 -9.57
CA LYS A 5 -5.83 -1.17 -9.54
C LYS A 5 -5.07 -2.47 -9.27
N ALA A 6 -3.93 -2.67 -9.93
CA ALA A 6 -3.07 -3.84 -9.72
C ALA A 6 -2.52 -3.90 -8.28
N PHE A 7 -2.15 -2.74 -7.72
CA PHE A 7 -1.71 -2.65 -6.32
C PHE A 7 -2.82 -3.08 -5.36
N PHE A 8 -4.02 -2.52 -5.47
CA PHE A 8 -5.14 -2.89 -4.60
C PHE A 8 -5.54 -4.36 -4.77
N SER A 9 -5.61 -4.85 -6.02
CA SER A 9 -5.90 -6.26 -6.30
C SER A 9 -4.89 -7.19 -5.63
N LYS A 10 -3.59 -6.85 -5.69
CA LYS A 10 -2.53 -7.61 -5.03
C LYS A 10 -2.65 -7.55 -3.51
N ALA A 11 -2.98 -6.39 -2.94
CA ALA A 11 -3.15 -6.21 -1.50
C ALA A 11 -4.33 -7.02 -0.96
N ILE A 12 -5.47 -7.02 -1.66
CA ILE A 12 -6.67 -7.78 -1.30
C ILE A 12 -6.37 -9.29 -1.37
N ARG A 13 -5.75 -9.75 -2.46
CA ARG A 13 -5.31 -11.15 -2.59
C ARG A 13 -4.37 -11.58 -1.47
N HIS A 14 -3.43 -10.73 -1.10
CA HIS A 14 -2.51 -11.02 0.01
C HIS A 14 -3.22 -11.10 1.36
N GLN A 15 -4.26 -10.30 1.59
CA GLN A 15 -5.06 -10.37 2.83
C GLN A 15 -6.10 -11.50 2.83
N GLY A 16 -6.45 -12.05 1.65
CA GLY A 16 -7.42 -13.14 1.52
C GLY A 16 -8.88 -12.74 1.77
N ARG A 17 -9.17 -11.48 2.11
CA ARG A 17 -10.52 -10.98 2.36
C ARG A 17 -10.73 -9.58 1.79
N SER A 18 -11.97 -9.31 1.40
CA SER A 18 -12.39 -7.97 0.96
C SER A 18 -12.37 -6.99 2.15
N PRO A 19 -11.81 -5.78 1.98
CA PRO A 19 -11.75 -4.80 3.06
C PRO A 19 -13.11 -4.15 3.29
N GLU A 20 -13.51 -4.06 4.55
CA GLU A 20 -14.68 -3.26 4.96
C GLU A 20 -14.39 -1.76 4.87
N THR A 21 -13.14 -1.35 5.11
CA THR A 21 -12.70 0.04 5.08
C THR A 21 -11.35 0.17 4.39
N ILE A 22 -11.23 1.14 3.48
CA ILE A 22 -9.97 1.49 2.80
C ILE A 22 -9.65 2.96 3.09
N THR A 23 -8.57 3.20 3.81
CA THR A 23 -7.99 4.54 3.94
C THR A 23 -7.08 4.81 2.74
N LEU A 24 -7.34 5.89 2.02
CA LEU A 24 -6.55 6.29 0.86
C LEU A 24 -5.51 7.36 1.20
N ASP A 25 -4.40 7.32 0.48
CA ASP A 25 -3.46 8.43 0.46
C ASP A 25 -4.02 9.59 -0.38
N GLY A 26 -3.41 10.77 -0.28
CA GLY A 26 -3.83 11.94 -1.06
C GLY A 26 -3.57 11.85 -2.57
N TYR A 27 -3.30 10.66 -3.12
CA TYR A 27 -2.99 10.49 -4.53
C TYR A 27 -4.25 10.24 -5.37
N ALA A 28 -4.50 11.09 -6.36
CA ALA A 28 -5.72 11.05 -7.17
C ALA A 28 -5.96 9.70 -7.86
N ALA A 29 -4.90 9.02 -8.31
CA ALA A 29 -5.05 7.72 -8.96
C ALA A 29 -5.53 6.62 -7.99
N SER A 30 -5.20 6.71 -6.70
CA SER A 30 -5.69 5.80 -5.67
C SER A 30 -7.20 5.91 -5.50
N HIS A 31 -7.69 7.16 -5.41
CA HIS A 31 -9.13 7.45 -5.35
C HIS A 31 -9.87 6.97 -6.59
N ARG A 32 -9.33 7.28 -7.77
CA ARG A 32 -9.94 6.85 -9.03
C ARG A 32 -9.98 5.32 -9.13
N ALA A 33 -8.91 4.62 -8.70
CA ALA A 33 -8.86 3.17 -8.74
C ALA A 33 -9.90 2.50 -7.83
N VAL A 34 -10.08 3.00 -6.60
CA VAL A 34 -11.12 2.45 -5.72
C VAL A 34 -12.53 2.71 -6.27
N ARG A 35 -12.80 3.89 -6.86
CA ARG A 35 -14.09 4.18 -7.49
C ARG A 35 -14.40 3.21 -8.62
N GLU A 36 -13.45 3.02 -9.54
CA GLU A 36 -13.63 2.10 -10.65
C GLU A 36 -13.69 0.64 -10.17
N MET A 37 -12.89 0.23 -9.18
CA MET A 37 -12.97 -1.14 -8.63
C MET A 37 -14.31 -1.45 -7.95
N LYS A 38 -14.97 -0.44 -7.36
CA LYS A 38 -16.36 -0.58 -6.88
C LYS A 38 -17.33 -0.76 -8.04
N ALA A 39 -17.20 0.06 -9.10
CA ALA A 39 -18.04 -0.04 -10.30
C ALA A 39 -17.86 -1.38 -11.03
N ASP A 40 -16.63 -1.90 -11.08
CA ASP A 40 -16.26 -3.18 -11.68
C ASP A 40 -16.68 -4.39 -10.81
N GLY A 41 -17.28 -4.17 -9.63
CA GLY A 41 -17.68 -5.24 -8.68
C GLY A 41 -16.51 -5.94 -7.97
N LEU A 42 -15.28 -5.41 -8.10
CA LEU A 42 -14.06 -5.95 -7.49
C LEU A 42 -13.91 -5.55 -6.02
N LEU A 43 -14.65 -4.54 -5.58
CA LEU A 43 -14.77 -4.15 -4.18
C LEU A 43 -16.25 -4.11 -3.81
N PRO A 44 -16.62 -4.56 -2.59
CA PRO A 44 -17.97 -4.37 -2.08
C PRO A 44 -18.40 -2.90 -2.14
N GLU A 45 -19.64 -2.66 -2.55
CA GLU A 45 -20.18 -1.30 -2.67
C GLU A 45 -20.17 -0.58 -1.31
N ASN A 46 -20.43 -1.33 -0.24
CA ASN A 46 -20.42 -0.89 1.16
C ASN A 46 -19.00 -0.65 1.74
N THR A 47 -17.91 -0.91 1.01
CA THR A 47 -16.55 -0.60 1.50
C THR A 47 -16.42 0.88 1.80
N LYS A 48 -16.14 1.23 3.05
CA LYS A 48 -16.01 2.63 3.50
C LYS A 48 -14.67 3.22 3.06
N VAL A 49 -14.68 4.46 2.59
CA VAL A 49 -13.46 5.20 2.20
C VAL A 49 -13.40 6.51 2.99
N PRO A 50 -12.99 6.46 4.27
CA PRO A 50 -13.03 7.64 5.12
C PRO A 50 -11.98 8.68 4.70
N SER A 51 -12.41 9.93 4.62
CA SER A 51 -11.52 11.08 4.48
C SER A 51 -11.18 11.63 5.86
N SER A 52 -10.03 11.24 6.42
CA SER A 52 -9.53 11.79 7.68
C SER A 52 -8.11 12.32 7.49
N ARG A 53 -7.88 13.57 7.91
CA ARG A 53 -6.55 14.18 7.93
C ARG A 53 -5.58 13.34 8.77
N TYR A 54 -6.04 12.82 9.90
CA TYR A 54 -5.22 11.98 10.78
C TYR A 54 -4.81 10.67 10.11
N LEU A 55 -5.77 9.95 9.51
CA LEU A 55 -5.47 8.68 8.82
C LEU A 55 -4.56 8.90 7.61
N ASN A 56 -4.75 9.99 6.86
CA ASN A 56 -3.85 10.37 5.77
C ASN A 56 -2.43 10.70 6.28
N ASN A 57 -2.31 11.36 7.44
CA ASN A 57 -1.01 11.62 8.06
C ASN A 57 -0.30 10.33 8.46
N LEU A 58 -1.03 9.32 8.96
CA LEU A 58 -0.46 8.01 9.29
C LEU A 58 0.09 7.30 8.04
N ILE A 59 -0.64 7.32 6.93
CA ILE A 59 -0.15 6.77 5.65
C ILE A 59 1.11 7.51 5.19
N LYS A 60 1.07 8.86 5.20
CA LYS A 60 2.22 9.70 4.86
C LYS A 60 3.43 9.41 5.75
N GLN A 61 3.23 9.16 7.04
CA GLN A 61 4.29 8.80 7.97
C GLN A 61 4.88 7.42 7.67
N GLY A 62 4.05 6.41 7.36
CA GLY A 62 4.52 5.10 6.92
C GLY A 62 5.40 5.19 5.67
N HIS A 63 5.04 6.04 4.72
CA HIS A 63 5.89 6.32 3.54
C HIS A 63 7.25 6.93 3.90
N ARG A 64 7.32 7.81 4.91
CA ARG A 64 8.59 8.43 5.33
C ARG A 64 9.59 7.39 5.83
N GLN A 65 9.15 6.39 6.58
CA GLN A 65 10.04 5.33 7.06
C GLN A 65 10.65 4.51 5.90
N ILE A 66 9.83 4.14 4.92
CA ILE A 66 10.29 3.38 3.75
C ILE A 66 11.22 4.25 2.87
N LYS A 67 10.84 5.51 2.62
CA LYS A 67 11.64 6.46 1.84
C LYS A 67 12.98 6.74 2.51
N SER A 68 13.00 6.96 3.83
CA SER A 68 14.22 7.18 4.60
C SER A 68 15.22 6.04 4.40
N LYS A 69 14.78 4.79 4.60
CA LYS A 69 15.62 3.60 4.37
C LYS A 69 16.15 3.52 2.94
N LYS A 70 15.30 3.78 1.94
CA LYS A 70 15.71 3.76 0.53
C LYS A 70 16.69 4.89 0.18
N ASN A 71 16.51 6.08 0.75
CA ASN A 71 17.33 7.25 0.46
C ASN A 71 18.75 7.10 0.99
N VAL A 72 18.92 6.53 2.19
CA VAL A 72 20.25 6.20 2.75
C VAL A 72 21.01 5.23 1.82
N MET A 73 20.29 4.35 1.12
CA MET A 73 20.85 3.39 0.18
C MET A 73 21.07 3.96 -1.24
N LEU A 74 20.90 5.27 -1.47
CA LEU A 74 20.91 5.93 -2.79
C LEU A 74 19.91 5.33 -3.80
N GLY A 75 18.87 4.65 -3.30
CA GLY A 75 17.93 3.91 -4.12
C GLY A 75 18.46 2.59 -4.66
N PHE A 76 17.54 1.76 -5.15
CA PHE A 76 17.88 0.47 -5.75
C PHE A 76 18.02 0.62 -7.27
N LYS A 77 19.16 0.23 -7.82
CA LYS A 77 19.41 0.23 -9.28
C LYS A 77 18.61 -0.87 -10.03
N ARG A 78 18.17 -1.93 -9.32
CA ARG A 78 17.41 -3.05 -9.88
C ARG A 78 16.24 -3.43 -8.99
N ILE A 79 15.08 -3.74 -9.60
CA ILE A 79 13.85 -4.11 -8.90
C ILE A 79 14.01 -5.42 -8.11
N ARG A 80 14.70 -6.42 -8.67
CA ARG A 80 14.95 -7.70 -8.00
C ARG A 80 15.75 -7.51 -6.70
N SER A 81 16.79 -6.68 -6.76
CA SER A 81 17.59 -6.32 -5.58
C SER A 81 16.76 -5.58 -4.53
N ALA A 82 15.92 -4.62 -4.95
CA ALA A 82 15.00 -3.93 -4.05
C ALA A 82 14.07 -4.90 -3.31
N ALA A 83 13.48 -5.86 -4.05
CA ALA A 83 12.58 -6.86 -3.48
C ALA A 83 13.28 -7.75 -2.46
N ALA A 84 14.48 -8.25 -2.78
CA ALA A 84 15.27 -9.07 -1.85
C ALA A 84 15.63 -8.32 -0.57
N THR A 85 16.12 -7.09 -0.67
CA THR A 85 16.47 -6.26 0.50
C THR A 85 15.26 -5.96 1.37
N ILE A 86 14.12 -5.58 0.78
CA ILE A 86 12.89 -5.29 1.54
C ILE A 86 12.38 -6.55 2.25
N SER A 87 12.42 -7.71 1.59
CA SER A 87 12.04 -8.99 2.20
C SER A 87 12.94 -9.35 3.38
N GLY A 88 14.25 -9.17 3.25
CA GLY A 88 15.22 -9.38 4.33
C GLY A 88 14.93 -8.50 5.54
N ILE A 89 14.72 -7.19 5.33
CA ILE A 89 14.38 -6.24 6.41
C ILE A 89 13.09 -6.67 7.13
N LYS A 90 12.06 -7.09 6.38
CA LYS A 90 10.80 -7.59 6.97
C LYS A 90 11.00 -8.87 7.78
N LEU A 91 11.84 -9.78 7.31
CA LEU A 91 12.16 -11.03 8.00
C LEU A 91 12.83 -10.74 9.35
N THR A 92 13.91 -9.96 9.37
CA THR A 92 14.62 -9.60 10.61
C THR A 92 13.70 -8.88 11.60
N HIS A 93 12.82 -7.99 11.12
CA HIS A 93 11.87 -7.30 11.98
C HIS A 93 10.81 -8.22 12.58
N ARG A 94 10.39 -9.28 11.86
CA ARG A 94 9.50 -10.31 12.41
C ARG A 94 10.20 -11.15 13.46
N ILE A 95 11.44 -11.58 13.21
CA ILE A 95 12.25 -12.37 14.17
C ILE A 95 12.46 -11.58 15.46
N ARG A 96 12.84 -10.30 15.36
CA ARG A 96 13.08 -9.43 16.53
C ARG A 96 11.82 -9.11 17.35
N LYS A 97 10.64 -9.26 16.76
CA LYS A 97 9.33 -9.04 17.42
C LYS A 97 8.65 -10.34 17.86
N GLY A 98 9.23 -11.49 17.52
CA GLY A 98 8.79 -12.79 17.99
C GLY A 98 9.15 -13.01 19.45
#